data_AF-A0A3P9B877-F1
#
_entry.id   AF-A0A3P9B877-F1
#
_cell.length_a   1.000
_cell.length_b   1.000
_cell.length_c   1.000
_cell.angle_alpha   90.00
_cell.angle_beta   90.00
_cell.angle_gamma   90.00
#
_symmetry.space_group_name_H-M   'P 1'
#
loop_
_entity.id
_entity.type
_entity.pdbx_description
1 polymer ?
#
loop_
_entity_poly.entity_id
_entity_poly.type
_entity_poly.pdbx_seq_one_letter_code
_entity_poly.pdbx_strand_id
1 'polypeptide(L)'
;VVQAKKKKTTTSKPKKVGPSVGELIVKAVAASKEHNGVSAAALKQALAARGYDVDKNKARVKTAIKSLVAKGTLVQTKGTGASGSFKMNKASETKAKTYAKCKY
;
A
#
# COMPACT_ATOMS: atom_id res chain seq x y z
N VAL A 1 22.09 28.15 39.56
CA VAL A 1 20.61 28.08 39.40
C VAL A 1 20.29 28.95 38.18
N VAL A 2 19.79 28.51 37.02
CA VAL A 2 19.07 27.31 36.56
C VAL A 2 19.18 27.21 35.03
N GLN A 3 19.18 25.97 34.53
CA GLN A 3 18.97 25.60 33.14
C GLN A 3 17.57 25.98 32.65
N ALA A 4 17.38 26.13 31.33
CA ALA A 4 16.19 25.61 30.65
C ALA A 4 16.42 25.40 29.14
N LYS A 5 16.75 24.16 28.76
CA LYS A 5 16.65 23.63 27.40
C LYS A 5 15.19 23.70 26.93
N LYS A 6 14.87 24.48 25.90
CA LYS A 6 13.54 24.47 25.28
C LYS A 6 13.46 23.42 24.16
N LYS A 7 13.21 22.18 24.56
CA LYS A 7 12.71 21.10 23.68
C LYS A 7 11.28 21.44 23.29
N LYS A 8 11.04 21.92 22.07
CA LYS A 8 9.68 22.14 21.55
C LYS A 8 9.44 21.24 20.34
N THR A 9 8.92 20.05 20.67
CA THR A 9 7.86 19.32 19.96
C THR A 9 7.95 19.27 18.43
N THR A 10 8.35 18.10 17.93
CA THR A 10 7.92 17.54 16.66
C THR A 10 6.42 17.76 16.48
N THR A 11 6.05 18.74 15.66
CA THR A 11 4.67 19.01 15.27
C THR A 11 4.18 17.85 14.42
N SER A 12 3.54 16.87 15.07
CA SER A 12 2.70 15.87 14.45
C SER A 12 1.63 16.60 13.65
N LYS A 13 1.86 16.75 12.34
CA LYS A 13 0.92 17.38 11.42
C LYS A 13 -0.47 16.78 11.65
N PRO A 14 -1.54 17.59 11.78
CA PRO A 14 -2.89 17.06 11.95
C PRO A 14 -3.19 16.14 10.77
N LYS A 15 -3.33 14.85 11.06
CA LYS A 15 -3.73 13.85 10.07
C LYS A 15 -5.10 14.29 9.58
N LYS A 16 -5.19 14.79 8.35
CA LYS A 16 -6.47 14.94 7.66
C LYS A 16 -7.09 13.54 7.64
N VAL A 17 -8.03 13.32 8.56
CA VAL A 17 -8.73 12.05 8.83
C VAL A 17 -9.77 11.74 7.75
N GLY A 18 -9.35 11.86 6.48
CA GLY A 18 -10.01 11.14 5.39
C GLY A 18 -9.29 9.81 5.20
N PRO A 19 -9.99 8.70 4.93
CA PRO A 19 -9.32 7.42 4.69
C PRO A 19 -8.32 7.59 3.55
N SER A 20 -7.03 7.44 3.86
CA SER A 20 -5.99 7.62 2.86
C SER A 20 -6.11 6.54 1.80
N VAL A 21 -5.74 6.82 0.55
CA VAL A 21 -5.79 5.84 -0.56
C VAL A 21 -5.09 4.54 -0.15
N GLY A 22 -3.99 4.65 0.59
CA GLY A 22 -3.28 3.49 1.12
C GLY A 22 -4.08 2.67 2.14
N GLU A 23 -4.84 3.32 3.02
CA GLU A 23 -5.72 2.63 3.98
C GLU A 23 -6.91 1.97 3.28
N LEU A 24 -7.47 2.62 2.26
CA LEU A 24 -8.53 2.03 1.44
C LEU A 24 -8.02 0.79 0.69
N ILE A 25 -6.79 0.83 0.19
CA ILE A 25 -6.13 -0.33 -0.44
C ILE A 25 -5.93 -1.43 0.60
N VAL A 26 -5.32 -1.15 1.76
CA VAL A 26 -5.09 -2.15 2.81
C VAL A 26 -6.40 -2.78 3.26
N LYS A 27 -7.45 -1.98 3.47
CA LYS A 27 -8.77 -2.48 3.87
C LYS A 27 -9.44 -3.30 2.76
N ALA A 28 -9.19 -2.98 1.49
CA ALA A 28 -9.69 -3.77 0.36
C ALA A 28 -8.96 -5.12 0.28
N VAL A 29 -7.64 -5.12 0.38
CA VAL A 29 -6.82 -6.34 0.40
C VAL A 29 -7.13 -7.21 1.62
N ALA A 30 -7.42 -6.61 2.78
CA ALA A 30 -7.79 -7.32 3.99
C ALA A 30 -9.21 -7.92 3.92
N ALA A 31 -10.15 -7.23 3.27
CA ALA A 31 -11.52 -7.72 3.10
C ALA A 31 -11.61 -8.82 2.02
N SER A 32 -10.75 -8.77 1.01
CA SER A 32 -10.72 -9.77 -0.05
C SER A 32 -9.94 -11.01 0.39
N LYS A 33 -10.61 -12.15 0.35
CA LYS A 33 -10.07 -13.47 0.72
C LYS A 33 -9.54 -14.21 -0.52
N GLU A 34 -8.89 -13.50 -1.42
CA GLU A 34 -8.34 -14.06 -2.66
C GLU A 34 -7.06 -14.84 -2.37
N HIS A 35 -7.00 -16.09 -2.81
CA HIS A 35 -5.86 -16.99 -2.60
C HIS A 35 -4.53 -16.36 -3.09
N ASN A 36 -4.58 -15.71 -4.27
CA ASN A 36 -3.44 -15.08 -4.93
C ASN A 36 -3.23 -13.60 -4.56
N GLY A 37 -4.07 -13.06 -3.67
CA GLY A 37 -4.13 -11.62 -3.36
C GLY A 37 -5.00 -10.83 -4.33
N VAL A 38 -5.06 -9.51 -4.14
CA VAL A 38 -5.93 -8.61 -4.92
C VAL A 38 -5.14 -7.99 -6.07
N SER A 39 -5.68 -8.11 -7.29
CA SER A 39 -5.08 -7.52 -8.48
C SER A 39 -5.30 -6.00 -8.54
N ALA A 40 -4.48 -5.30 -9.32
CA ALA A 40 -4.66 -3.87 -9.57
C ALA A 40 -6.03 -3.53 -10.18
N ALA A 41 -6.65 -4.44 -10.95
CA ALA A 41 -7.99 -4.26 -11.50
C ALA A 41 -9.07 -4.39 -10.40
N ALA A 42 -8.97 -5.41 -9.55
CA ALA A 42 -9.87 -5.60 -8.43
C ALA A 42 -9.75 -4.46 -7.41
N LEU A 43 -8.55 -3.92 -7.18
CA LEU A 43 -8.35 -2.73 -6.36
C LEU A 43 -9.06 -1.50 -6.95
N LYS A 44 -9.01 -1.29 -8.27
CA LYS A 44 -9.74 -0.19 -8.91
C LYS A 44 -11.25 -0.33 -8.70
N GLN A 45 -11.79 -1.53 -8.87
CA GLN A 45 -13.21 -1.81 -8.66
C GLN A 45 -13.63 -1.65 -7.20
N ALA A 46 -12.84 -2.17 -6.26
CA ALA A 46 -13.11 -2.05 -4.82
C ALA A 46 -13.03 -0.59 -4.33
N LEU A 47 -12.17 0.23 -4.95
CA LEU A 47 -12.10 1.66 -4.67
C LEU A 47 -13.29 2.42 -5.28
N ALA A 48 -13.68 2.10 -6.52
CA ALA A 48 -14.87 2.67 -7.16
C ALA A 48 -16.15 2.34 -6.37
N ALA A 49 -16.30 1.09 -5.93
CA ALA A 49 -17.39 0.65 -5.06
C ALA A 49 -17.40 1.35 -3.70
N ARG A 50 -16.24 1.84 -3.25
CA ARG A 50 -16.09 2.65 -2.02
C ARG A 50 -16.31 4.14 -2.24
N GLY A 51 -16.74 4.56 -3.44
CA GLY A 51 -16.95 5.97 -3.78
C GLY A 51 -15.66 6.75 -4.04
N TYR A 52 -14.53 6.07 -4.24
CA TYR A 52 -13.27 6.72 -4.62
C TYR A 52 -13.13 6.76 -6.14
N ASP A 53 -12.99 7.98 -6.68
CA ASP A 53 -12.77 8.19 -8.11
C ASP A 53 -11.34 7.78 -8.50
N VAL A 54 -11.21 6.53 -8.91
CA VAL A 54 -9.94 5.96 -9.38
C VAL A 54 -9.51 6.50 -10.73
N ASP A 55 -10.40 7.10 -11.50
CA ASP A 55 -10.14 7.56 -12.86
C ASP A 55 -9.38 8.89 -12.86
N LYS A 56 -9.83 9.84 -12.05
CA LYS A 56 -9.14 11.11 -11.81
C LYS A 56 -7.87 10.93 -10.98
N ASN A 57 -7.82 9.92 -10.10
CA ASN A 57 -6.69 9.69 -9.20
C ASN A 57 -5.84 8.45 -9.53
N LYS A 58 -5.79 8.00 -10.80
CA LYS A 58 -4.97 6.84 -11.22
C LYS A 58 -3.52 6.91 -10.75
N ALA A 59 -2.90 8.10 -10.86
CA ALA A 59 -1.52 8.32 -10.44
C ALA A 59 -1.34 8.11 -8.92
N ARG A 60 -2.27 8.62 -8.11
CA ARG A 60 -2.22 8.45 -6.65
C ARG A 60 -2.40 7.00 -6.24
N VAL A 61 -3.30 6.26 -6.90
CA VAL A 61 -3.50 4.82 -6.62
C VAL A 61 -2.22 4.04 -6.96
N LYS A 62 -1.63 4.26 -8.14
CA LYS A 62 -0.37 3.60 -8.53
C LYS A 62 0.77 3.91 -7.57
N THR A 63 0.92 5.17 -7.16
CA THR A 63 1.97 5.58 -6.22
C THR A 63 1.72 5.01 -4.83
N ALA A 64 0.48 5.00 -4.34
CA ALA A 64 0.14 4.42 -3.05
C ALA A 64 0.46 2.92 -3.00
N ILE A 65 0.12 2.17 -4.05
CA ILE A 65 0.47 0.74 -4.16
C ILE A 65 1.99 0.57 -4.13
N LYS A 66 2.74 1.31 -4.96
CA LYS A 66 4.21 1.24 -4.99
C LYS A 66 4.83 1.57 -3.62
N SER A 67 4.34 2.61 -2.95
CA SER A 67 4.82 2.98 -1.62
C SER A 67 4.47 1.95 -0.55
N LEU A 68 3.30 1.30 -0.61
CA LEU A 68 2.91 0.25 0.34
C LEU A 68 3.71 -1.05 0.14
N VAL A 69 4.06 -1.36 -1.10
CA VAL A 69 4.96 -2.48 -1.43
C VAL A 69 6.39 -2.16 -0.99
N ALA A 70 6.89 -0.95 -1.27
CA ALA A 70 8.22 -0.51 -0.83
C ALA A 70 8.34 -0.46 0.71
N LYS A 71 7.25 -0.13 1.42
CA LYS A 71 7.18 -0.19 2.89
C LYS A 71 7.08 -1.62 3.45
N GLY A 72 6.85 -2.63 2.60
CA GLY A 72 6.69 -4.02 3.02
C GLY A 72 5.33 -4.35 3.65
N THR A 73 4.35 -3.44 3.59
CA THR A 73 2.99 -3.68 4.08
C THR A 73 2.22 -4.63 3.15
N LEU A 74 2.48 -4.54 1.84
CA LEU A 74 1.90 -5.42 0.83
C LEU A 74 3.03 -6.21 0.15
N VAL A 75 2.78 -7.49 -0.11
CA VAL A 75 3.68 -8.35 -0.88
C VAL A 75 3.14 -8.48 -2.29
N GLN A 76 4.01 -8.28 -3.28
CA GLN A 76 3.71 -8.57 -4.67
C GLN A 76 3.83 -10.09 -4.90
N THR A 77 2.73 -10.73 -5.26
CA THR A 77 2.69 -12.18 -5.52
C THR A 77 2.86 -12.50 -7.01
N LYS A 78 2.39 -11.60 -7.88
CA LYS A 78 2.41 -11.75 -9.35
C LYS A 78 2.69 -10.40 -10.03
N GLY A 79 3.29 -10.46 -11.22
CA GLY A 79 3.63 -9.30 -12.04
C GLY A 79 4.82 -8.51 -11.51
N THR A 80 5.08 -7.36 -12.14
CA THR A 80 6.20 -6.47 -11.79
C THR A 80 5.70 -5.04 -11.57
N GLY A 81 6.06 -4.45 -10.44
CA GLY A 81 5.68 -3.08 -10.09
C GLY A 81 4.20 -2.93 -9.74
N ALA A 82 3.57 -1.81 -10.09
CA ALA A 82 2.16 -1.55 -9.76
C ALA A 82 1.16 -2.40 -10.59
N SER A 83 1.66 -3.11 -11.61
CA SER A 83 0.87 -4.04 -12.41
C SER A 83 1.09 -5.44 -11.85
N GLY A 84 0.20 -5.86 -10.96
CA GLY A 84 0.39 -7.11 -10.26
C GLY A 84 -0.75 -7.43 -9.32
N SER A 85 -0.54 -8.53 -8.60
CA SER A 85 -1.41 -8.95 -7.50
C SER A 85 -0.69 -8.74 -6.18
N PHE A 86 -1.42 -8.24 -5.20
CA PHE A 86 -0.90 -7.80 -3.91
C PHE A 86 -1.62 -8.52 -2.78
N LYS A 87 -0.86 -9.05 -1.83
CA LYS A 87 -1.39 -9.69 -0.62
C LYS A 87 -0.93 -8.92 0.61
N MET A 88 -1.76 -8.89 1.64
CA MET A 88 -1.36 -8.27 2.91
C MET A 88 -0.21 -9.08 3.52
N ASN A 89 0.86 -8.40 3.91
CA ASN A 89 1.95 -9.05 4.61
C ASN A 89 1.52 -9.37 6.04
N LYS A 90 1.29 -10.64 6.36
CA LYS A 90 1.06 -11.10 7.75
C LYS A 90 2.31 -11.75 8.36
N ALA A 91 3.39 -11.85 7.60
CA ALA A 91 4.55 -12.65 7.99
C ALA A 91 5.84 -11.91 7.63
N SER A 92 6.56 -11.42 8.62
CA SER A 92 7.99 -11.14 8.53
C SER A 92 8.84 -12.41 8.30
N GLU A 93 8.25 -13.56 8.01
CA GLU A 93 8.93 -14.84 8.00
C GLU A 93 8.35 -15.73 6.90
N THR A 94 9.23 -16.17 6.00
CA THR A 94 9.08 -17.28 5.04
C THR A 94 9.13 -16.86 3.57
N LYS A 95 10.33 -17.10 3.03
CA LYS A 95 10.70 -17.41 1.65
C LYS A 95 11.00 -16.26 0.69
N ALA A 96 12.30 -15.96 0.69
CA ALA A 96 13.15 -15.91 -0.50
C ALA A 96 12.75 -16.88 -1.65
N LYS A 97 13.28 -16.52 -2.84
CA LYS A 97 13.29 -17.23 -4.14
C LYS A 97 11.96 -17.16 -4.91
N THR A 98 11.90 -16.79 -6.18
CA THR A 98 12.85 -16.60 -7.28
C THR A 98 12.04 -15.98 -8.41
N TYR A 99 12.54 -14.99 -9.15
CA TYR A 99 12.27 -14.94 -10.59
C TYR A 99 13.51 -14.41 -11.29
N ALA A 100 14.21 -15.35 -11.91
CA ALA A 100 15.39 -15.17 -12.71
C ALA A 100 15.08 -14.37 -13.98
N LYS A 101 16.05 -13.57 -14.40
CA LYS A 101 16.48 -13.30 -15.79
C LYS A 101 15.44 -13.59 -16.88
N CYS A 102 14.89 -12.54 -17.49
CA CYS A 102 14.34 -12.64 -18.84
C CYS A 102 15.31 -11.93 -19.80
N LYS A 103 16.05 -12.76 -20.53
CA LYS A 103 16.81 -12.43 -21.73
C LYS A 103 16.02 -13.02 -22.89
N TYR A 104 15.53 -12.18 -23.78
CA TYR A 104 15.54 -12.37 -25.23
C TYR A 104 15.43 -10.98 -25.86
#